data_AF-A0A838YNI7-F1
#
_entry.id   AF-A0A838YNI7-F1
#
_cell.length_a   1.000
_cell.length_b   1.000
_cell.length_c   1.000
_cell.angle_alpha   90.00
_cell.angle_beta   90.00
_cell.angle_gamma   90.00
#
_symmetry.space_group_name_H-M   'P 1'
#
loop_
_entity.id
_entity.type
_entity.pdbx_description
1 polymer ?
#
loop_
_entity_poly.entity_id
_entity_poly.type
_entity_poly.pdbx_seq_one_letter_code
_entity_poly.pdbx_strand_id
1 'polypeptide(L)'
;MSLAVPDFPLSFDNRSILMVIPEWIAYNAPDGLWLYSFLMWLILIWQGQRSLEAYLWFLAIILLAIGSEILQKFSRIAGTFDGYDLLAYCSAVILCTFQYYQLNTIPQ
;
A
#
# COMPACT_ATOMS: atom_id res chain seq x y z
N MET A 1 50.53 22.15 -11.24
CA MET A 1 50.53 20.69 -11.02
C MET A 1 49.17 20.33 -10.44
N SER A 2 48.18 20.13 -11.31
CA SER A 2 46.80 19.80 -10.92
C SER A 2 46.70 18.29 -10.81
N LEU A 3 46.34 17.79 -9.64
CA LEU A 3 46.14 16.35 -9.41
C LEU A 3 44.85 15.93 -10.12
N ALA A 4 44.99 15.08 -11.14
CA ALA A 4 43.85 14.39 -11.73
C ALA A 4 43.31 13.41 -10.68
N VAL A 5 42.16 13.74 -10.10
CA VAL A 5 41.35 12.77 -9.37
C VAL A 5 40.82 11.79 -10.42
N PRO A 6 41.00 10.47 -10.26
CA PRO A 6 40.46 9.52 -11.22
C PRO A 6 38.93 9.61 -11.18
N ASP A 7 38.31 9.84 -12.33
CA ASP A 7 36.86 9.77 -12.50
C ASP A 7 36.42 8.33 -12.20
N PHE A 8 35.99 8.08 -10.96
CA PHE A 8 35.34 6.84 -10.60
C PHE A 8 34.03 6.76 -11.39
N PRO A 9 33.77 5.72 -12.21
CA PRO A 9 32.50 5.60 -12.90
C PRO A 9 31.46 5.12 -11.88
N LEU A 10 30.92 6.06 -11.11
CA LEU A 10 29.80 5.86 -10.20
C LEU A 10 28.49 6.09 -10.95
N SER A 11 28.38 5.61 -12.19
CA SER A 11 27.08 5.33 -12.77
C SER A 11 26.63 3.98 -12.23
N PHE A 12 26.11 3.97 -11.00
CA PHE A 12 25.17 2.91 -10.63
C PHE A 12 23.98 3.09 -11.57
N ASP A 13 23.96 2.33 -12.67
CA ASP A 13 22.80 2.24 -13.51
C ASP A 13 21.72 1.51 -12.69
N ASN A 14 20.88 2.27 -11.98
CA ASN A 14 19.76 1.76 -11.21
C ASN A 14 18.79 0.90 -12.06
N ARG A 15 18.94 0.88 -13.39
CA ARG A 15 18.12 0.06 -14.29
C ARG A 15 18.43 -1.44 -14.20
N SER A 16 19.62 -1.86 -13.76
CA SER A 16 19.98 -3.29 -13.76
C SER A 16 19.34 -4.12 -12.66
N ILE A 17 18.85 -3.53 -11.57
CA ILE A 17 18.15 -4.26 -10.49
C ILE A 17 16.64 -4.37 -10.77
N LEU A 18 16.08 -3.46 -11.58
CA LEU A 18 14.66 -3.45 -11.97
C LEU A 18 14.29 -4.52 -13.00
N MET A 19 15.28 -5.19 -13.60
CA MET A 19 15.05 -6.13 -14.72
C MET A 19 14.36 -7.44 -14.33
N VAL A 20 14.06 -7.67 -13.04
CA VAL A 20 13.45 -8.92 -12.54
C VAL A 20 12.07 -8.73 -11.90
N ILE A 21 11.67 -7.51 -11.54
CA ILE A 21 10.40 -7.27 -10.84
C ILE A 21 9.39 -6.65 -11.81
N PRO A 22 8.20 -7.24 -12.00
CA PRO A 22 7.12 -6.62 -12.75
C PRO A 22 6.80 -5.21 -12.25
N GLU A 23 6.58 -4.26 -13.17
CA GLU A 23 6.33 -2.85 -12.83
C GLU A 23 5.14 -2.69 -11.86
N TRP A 24 4.08 -3.48 -12.04
CA TRP A 24 2.92 -3.43 -11.13
C TRP A 24 3.30 -3.81 -9.69
N ILE A 25 4.25 -4.72 -9.48
CA ILE A 25 4.74 -5.05 -8.13
C ILE A 25 5.59 -3.90 -7.59
N ALA A 26 6.48 -3.35 -8.42
CA ALA A 26 7.39 -2.29 -7.99
C ALA A 26 6.65 -1.00 -7.60
N TYR A 27 5.58 -0.65 -8.33
CA TYR A 27 4.88 0.62 -8.18
C TYR A 27 3.56 0.53 -7.43
N ASN A 28 2.75 -0.52 -7.60
CA ASN A 28 1.39 -0.57 -7.04
C ASN A 28 1.30 -1.42 -5.76
N ALA A 29 2.15 -2.46 -5.62
CA ALA A 29 2.12 -3.31 -4.43
C ALA A 29 2.46 -2.58 -3.12
N PRO A 30 3.39 -1.60 -3.08
CA PRO A 30 3.66 -0.82 -1.87
C PRO A 30 2.42 -0.13 -1.31
N ASP A 31 1.54 0.38 -2.18
CA ASP A 31 0.32 1.07 -1.76
C ASP A 31 -0.72 0.10 -1.17
N GLY A 32 -0.87 -1.07 -1.78
CA GLY A 32 -1.67 -2.16 -1.19
C GLY A 32 -1.12 -2.61 0.17
N LEU A 33 0.20 -2.77 0.29
CA LEU A 33 0.86 -3.15 1.54
C LEU A 33 0.72 -2.08 2.63
N TRP A 34 0.78 -0.81 2.26
CA TRP A 34 0.52 0.31 3.15
C TRP A 34 -0.88 0.20 3.75
N LEU A 35 -1.92 0.06 2.90
CA LEU A 35 -3.29 -0.08 3.37
C LEU A 35 -3.47 -1.34 4.24
N TYR A 36 -2.91 -2.48 3.82
CA TYR A 36 -2.96 -3.72 4.58
C TYR A 36 -2.36 -3.56 5.97
N SER A 37 -1.16 -2.98 6.06
CA SER A 37 -0.45 -2.78 7.33
C SER A 37 -1.24 -1.89 8.29
N PHE A 38 -1.88 -0.84 7.76
CA PHE A 38 -2.69 0.07 8.56
C PHE A 38 -3.96 -0.61 9.08
N LEU A 39 -4.67 -1.35 8.22
CA LEU A 39 -5.85 -2.09 8.63
C LEU A 39 -5.51 -3.15 9.70
N MET A 40 -4.40 -3.89 9.54
CA MET A 40 -3.92 -4.83 10.56
C MET A 40 -3.62 -4.13 11.89
N TRP A 41 -2.96 -2.97 11.84
CA TRP A 41 -2.69 -2.18 13.02
C TRP A 41 -3.99 -1.74 13.74
N LEU A 42 -5.03 -1.36 12.99
CA LEU A 42 -6.34 -1.09 13.58
C LEU A 42 -6.98 -2.35 14.19
N ILE A 43 -6.85 -3.54 13.57
CA ILE A 43 -7.32 -4.80 14.21
C ILE A 43 -6.64 -4.99 15.57
N LEU A 44 -5.33 -4.74 15.65
CA LEU A 44 -4.53 -4.94 16.84
C LEU A 44 -4.89 -3.96 17.96
N ILE A 45 -5.07 -2.67 17.66
CA ILE A 45 -5.47 -1.66 18.65
C ILE A 45 -6.80 -2.01 19.29
N TRP A 46 -7.77 -2.42 18.47
CA TRP A 46 -9.10 -2.79 18.95
C TRP A 46 -9.22 -4.27 19.35
N GLN A 47 -8.12 -5.03 19.33
CA GLN A 47 -8.06 -6.46 19.70
C GLN A 47 -9.14 -7.31 19.02
N GLY A 48 -9.50 -6.99 17.78
CA GLY A 48 -10.57 -7.66 17.06
C GLY A 48 -12.00 -7.34 17.55
N GLN A 49 -12.17 -6.48 18.55
CA GLN A 49 -13.48 -6.11 19.11
C GLN A 49 -14.37 -5.42 18.07
N ARG A 50 -15.68 -5.70 18.14
CA ARG A 50 -16.71 -5.13 17.26
C ARG A 50 -17.22 -3.80 17.81
N SER A 51 -16.36 -2.80 17.86
CA SER A 51 -16.73 -1.43 18.26
C SER A 51 -17.12 -0.59 17.05
N LEU A 52 -18.08 0.32 17.22
CA LEU A 52 -18.48 1.24 16.14
C LEU A 52 -17.30 2.13 15.72
N GLU A 53 -16.51 2.56 16.70
CA GLU A 53 -15.32 3.38 16.51
C GLU A 53 -14.30 2.67 15.61
N ALA A 54 -14.03 1.38 15.85
CA ALA A 54 -13.18 0.58 14.96
C ALA A 54 -13.74 0.58 13.54
N TYR A 55 -15.02 0.26 13.34
CA TYR A 55 -15.62 0.23 12.01
C TYR A 55 -15.53 1.58 11.28
N LEU A 56 -15.70 2.70 11.99
CA LEU A 56 -15.55 4.04 11.41
C LEU A 56 -14.11 4.29 10.95
N TRP A 57 -13.10 3.92 11.74
CA TRP A 57 -11.69 4.05 11.35
C TRP A 57 -11.32 3.15 10.18
N PHE A 58 -11.81 1.91 10.16
CA PHE A 58 -11.65 0.99 9.03
C PHE A 58 -12.26 1.56 7.75
N LEU A 59 -13.50 2.05 7.82
CA LEU A 59 -14.18 2.63 6.68
C LEU A 59 -13.46 3.90 6.20
N ALA A 60 -13.02 4.76 7.11
CA ALA A 60 -12.33 5.99 6.77
C ALA A 60 -11.04 5.75 5.97
N ILE A 61 -10.21 4.79 6.37
CA ILE A 61 -8.95 4.52 5.66
C ILE A 61 -9.19 3.85 4.30
N ILE A 62 -10.19 2.97 4.19
CA ILE A 62 -10.57 2.35 2.91
C ILE A 62 -11.12 3.41 1.95
N LEU A 63 -11.98 4.31 2.44
CA LEU A 63 -12.49 5.43 1.65
C LEU A 63 -11.38 6.40 1.25
N LEU A 64 -10.36 6.59 2.09
CA LEU A 64 -9.21 7.43 1.74
C LEU A 64 -8.42 6.80 0.58
N ALA A 65 -8.08 5.51 0.68
CA ALA A 65 -7.33 4.81 -0.35
C ALA A 65 -8.09 4.77 -1.69
N ILE A 66 -9.30 4.19 -1.70
CA ILE A 66 -10.10 4.05 -2.92
C ILE A 66 -10.60 5.40 -3.43
N GLY A 67 -10.99 6.30 -2.52
CA GLY A 67 -11.47 7.63 -2.86
C GLY A 67 -10.38 8.49 -3.50
N SER A 68 -9.12 8.34 -3.08
CA SER A 68 -8.01 9.04 -3.72
C SER A 68 -7.87 8.66 -5.19
N GLU A 69 -7.94 7.37 -5.54
CA GLU A 69 -7.92 6.87 -6.92
C GLU A 69 -9.11 7.39 -7.75
N ILE A 70 -10.31 7.36 -7.17
CA ILE A 70 -11.51 7.88 -7.84
C ILE A 70 -11.35 9.38 -8.13
N LEU A 71 -10.80 10.15 -7.20
CA LEU A 71 -10.58 11.59 -7.38
C LEU A 71 -9.46 11.88 -8.40
N GLN A 72 -8.43 11.04 -8.49
CA GLN A 72 -7.42 11.09 -9.54
C GLN A 72 -8.03 10.83 -10.92
N LYS A 73 -8.97 9.87 -11.04
CA LYS A 73 -9.71 9.60 -12.29
C LYS A 73 -10.48 10.81 -12.81
N PHE A 74 -11.01 11.66 -11.91
CA PHE A 74 -11.67 12.91 -12.27
C PHE A 74 -10.71 14.11 -12.39
N SER A 75 -9.40 13.85 -12.35
CA SER A 75 -8.33 14.87 -12.40
C SER A 75 -8.48 15.97 -11.33
N ARG A 76 -9.12 15.65 -10.20
CA ARG A 76 -9.32 16.58 -9.08
C ARG A 76 -8.13 16.65 -8.13
N ILE A 77 -7.32 15.59 -8.12
CA ILE A 77 -6.10 15.46 -7.32
C ILE A 77 -4.97 15.09 -8.28
N ALA A 78 -3.75 15.56 -7.98
CA ALA A 78 -2.55 15.17 -8.72
C ALA A 78 -2.26 13.68 -8.49
N GLY A 79 -2.16 12.92 -9.58
CA GLY A 79 -1.94 11.48 -9.57
C GLY A 79 -2.38 10.85 -10.89
N THR A 80 -2.06 9.58 -11.10
CA THR A 80 -2.45 8.82 -12.28
C THR A 80 -3.33 7.69 -11.83
N PHE A 81 -4.58 7.67 -12.29
CA PHE A 81 -5.47 6.54 -12.02
C PHE A 81 -4.87 5.26 -12.62
N ASP A 82 -4.43 4.34 -11.76
CA ASP A 82 -3.99 3.00 -12.15
C ASP A 82 -5.00 1.95 -11.64
N GLY A 83 -5.41 1.05 -12.54
CA GLY A 83 -6.26 -0.07 -12.16
C GLY A 83 -5.55 -1.07 -11.24
N TYR A 84 -4.22 -1.14 -11.31
CA TYR A 84 -3.43 -2.02 -10.44
C TYR A 84 -3.40 -1.52 -8.99
N ASP A 85 -3.49 -0.22 -8.73
CA ASP A 85 -3.63 0.33 -7.37
C ASP A 85 -4.96 -0.08 -6.74
N LEU A 86 -6.06 -0.01 -7.49
CA LEU A 86 -7.34 -0.53 -7.04
C LEU A 86 -7.30 -2.03 -6.76
N LEU A 87 -6.61 -2.81 -7.58
CA LEU A 87 -6.42 -4.25 -7.34
C LEU A 87 -5.62 -4.48 -6.06
N ALA A 88 -4.55 -3.72 -5.84
CA ALA A 88 -3.72 -3.80 -4.65
C ALA A 88 -4.53 -3.46 -3.39
N TYR A 89 -5.30 -2.37 -3.40
CA TYR A 89 -6.17 -2.01 -2.28
C TYR A 89 -7.28 -3.03 -2.03
N CYS A 90 -7.94 -3.53 -3.07
CA CYS A 90 -8.95 -4.58 -2.94
C CYS A 90 -8.35 -5.84 -2.30
N SER A 91 -7.15 -6.25 -2.74
CA SER A 91 -6.46 -7.40 -2.19
C SER A 91 -6.15 -7.22 -0.69
N ALA A 92 -5.70 -6.03 -0.29
CA ALA A 92 -5.42 -5.69 1.09
C ALA A 92 -6.67 -5.77 1.98
N VAL A 93 -7.79 -5.22 1.53
CA VAL A 93 -9.06 -5.23 2.27
C VAL A 93 -9.60 -6.66 2.43
N ILE A 94 -9.53 -7.47 1.36
CA ILE A 94 -9.99 -8.88 1.40
C ILE A 94 -9.14 -9.68 2.39
N LEU A 95 -7.81 -9.61 2.28
CA LEU A 95 -6.88 -10.31 3.17
C LEU A 95 -7.09 -9.87 4.62
N CYS A 96 -7.28 -8.56 4.84
CA CYS A 96 -7.48 -8.05 6.19
C CYS A 96 -8.81 -8.49 6.80
N THR A 97 -9.88 -8.50 6.00
CA THR A 97 -11.18 -8.99 6.44
C THR A 97 -11.11 -10.47 6.77
N PHE A 98 -10.46 -11.27 5.92
CA PHE A 98 -10.26 -12.70 6.18
C PHE A 98 -9.54 -12.93 7.52
N GLN A 99 -8.43 -12.23 7.77
CA GLN A 99 -7.70 -12.34 9.04
C GLN A 99 -8.54 -11.91 10.24
N TYR A 100 -9.32 -10.83 10.11
CA TYR A 100 -10.24 -10.38 11.14
C TYR A 100 -11.28 -11.45 11.49
N TYR A 101 -11.83 -12.14 10.49
CA TYR A 101 -12.75 -13.25 10.72
C TYR A 101 -12.07 -14.39 11.48
N GLN A 102 -10.86 -14.78 11.10
CA GLN A 102 -10.11 -15.85 11.79
C GLN A 102 -9.91 -15.54 13.28
N LEU A 103 -9.50 -14.31 13.60
CA LEU A 103 -9.28 -13.87 14.99
C LEU A 103 -10.55 -13.92 15.84
N ASN A 104 -11.72 -13.69 15.23
CA ASN A 104 -13.00 -13.73 15.93
C ASN A 104 -13.61 -15.14 16.04
N THR A 105 -13.10 -16.12 15.30
CA THR A 105 -13.55 -17.51 15.37
C THR A 105 -12.79 -18.35 16.40
N ILE A 106 -11.62 -17.91 16.83
CA ILE A 106 -10.86 -18.57 17.90
C ILE A 106 -11.51 -18.19 19.24
N PRO A 107 -12.01 -19.15 20.03
CA PRO A 107 -12.54 -18.85 21.36
C PRO A 107 -11.43 -18.24 22.24
N GLN A 108 -11.74 -17.09 22.84
CA GLN A 108 -10.87 -16.37 23.79
C GLN A 108 -10.86 -17.07 25.15
#